data_AF-A0A3M8SV95-F1
#
_entry.id   AF-A0A3M8SV95-F1
#
_cell.length_a   1.000
_cell.length_b   1.000
_cell.length_c   1.000
_cell.angle_alpha   90.00
_cell.angle_beta   90.00
_cell.angle_gamma   90.00
#
_symmetry.space_group_name_H-M   'P 1'
#
loop_
_entity.id
_entity.type
_entity.pdbx_description
1 polymer ?
#
loop_
_entity_poly.entity_id
_entity_poly.type
_entity_poly.pdbx_seq_one_letter_code
_entity_poly.pdbx_strand_id
1 'polypeptide(L)'
;MGLNLNMPARGAGHRGRAAKVTACLAAVLALAGCDMINEVSSSASQEPDAATAETAAKAEAASGAMTQAMATSLWVQPGAAVAGVGQLEWTERWWKWVGRFPEGRLPYRDPDGALCATAQEGPVWFLAGTDGQSDAKRHCRIPADKYLLVPVMNIVELSGGAGKPARGCEELRASAAKVMDHLSNSLVLLDGRMVGATAGMRIASNGCFDPGRGLFGGGHNVAASDGYWLMLSPLPPGKHVLAISAGYDDKGPLRSLQNFQYELEVDAPGAAAGADSGAGADPSTDPGAGAPKATGSPG
;
A
#
# COMPACT_ATOMS: atom_id res chain seq x y z
N MET A 1 -48.79 -12.04 -32.27
CA MET A 1 -47.65 -12.69 -32.94
C MET A 1 -46.64 -13.03 -31.84
N GLY A 2 -46.59 -14.20 -31.22
CA GLY A 2 -46.98 -15.54 -31.65
C GLY A 2 -45.75 -16.30 -32.14
N LEU A 3 -45.03 -16.96 -31.24
CA LEU A 3 -44.44 -18.30 -31.43
C LEU A 3 -43.89 -18.83 -30.09
N ASN A 4 -44.77 -19.60 -29.43
CA ASN A 4 -44.42 -20.73 -28.58
C ASN A 4 -43.83 -21.86 -29.45
N LEU A 5 -43.06 -22.77 -28.83
CA LEU A 5 -43.14 -24.24 -28.95
C LEU A 5 -41.94 -24.83 -28.17
N ASN A 6 -42.13 -25.30 -26.93
CA ASN A 6 -42.67 -26.60 -26.50
C ASN A 6 -41.60 -27.71 -26.38
N MET A 7 -41.60 -28.32 -25.20
CA MET A 7 -40.84 -29.49 -24.74
C MET A 7 -41.38 -30.78 -25.42
N PRO A 8 -40.67 -31.92 -25.35
CA PRO A 8 -41.08 -32.90 -24.34
C PRO A 8 -39.95 -33.73 -23.69
N ALA A 9 -40.35 -34.41 -22.62
CA ALA A 9 -39.56 -35.15 -21.64
C ALA A 9 -39.35 -36.65 -21.96
N ARG A 10 -38.33 -37.28 -21.33
CA ARG A 10 -38.42 -38.47 -20.42
C ARG A 10 -37.11 -39.28 -20.32
N GLY A 11 -36.87 -39.86 -19.13
CA GLY A 11 -36.07 -41.08 -18.91
C GLY A 11 -34.86 -40.87 -17.97
N ALA A 12 -35.00 -40.99 -16.66
CA ALA A 12 -34.92 -42.22 -15.86
C ALA A 12 -33.48 -42.73 -15.56
N GLY A 13 -33.00 -42.36 -14.36
CA GLY A 13 -32.33 -43.24 -13.38
C GLY A 13 -30.98 -43.88 -13.69
N HIS A 14 -29.94 -43.49 -12.95
CA HIS A 14 -29.07 -44.47 -12.28
C HIS A 14 -28.39 -43.91 -11.02
N ARG A 15 -28.48 -44.70 -9.94
CA ARG A 15 -27.76 -44.57 -8.68
C ARG A 15 -26.26 -44.81 -8.91
N GLY A 16 -25.40 -44.20 -8.09
CA GLY A 16 -24.14 -44.85 -7.73
C GLY A 16 -22.93 -43.97 -7.44
N ARG A 17 -22.64 -43.85 -6.14
CA ARG A 17 -21.31 -43.78 -5.51
C ARG A 17 -20.46 -42.51 -5.68
N ALA A 18 -20.37 -41.79 -4.56
CA ALA A 18 -19.28 -40.89 -4.20
C ALA A 18 -17.92 -41.62 -4.27
N ALA A 19 -16.99 -41.07 -5.04
CA ALA A 19 -15.59 -41.46 -5.01
C ALA A 19 -14.84 -40.44 -4.12
N LYS A 20 -14.35 -40.92 -2.97
CA LYS A 20 -13.39 -40.21 -2.12
C LYS A 20 -12.06 -40.17 -2.86
N VAL A 21 -11.52 -38.98 -3.11
CA VAL A 21 -10.17 -38.80 -3.65
C VAL A 21 -9.21 -38.70 -2.47
N THR A 22 -8.47 -39.78 -2.21
CA THR A 22 -7.34 -39.79 -1.29
C THR A 22 -6.07 -39.63 -2.12
N ALA A 23 -5.37 -38.51 -1.97
CA ALA A 23 -4.06 -38.31 -2.59
C ALA A 23 -2.97 -38.92 -1.71
N CYS A 24 -2.34 -40.00 -2.18
CA CYS A 24 -1.09 -40.51 -1.60
C CYS A 24 0.09 -39.73 -2.19
N LEU A 25 0.84 -39.01 -1.35
CA LEU A 25 2.15 -38.46 -1.71
C LEU A 25 3.18 -39.60 -1.65
N ALA A 26 3.81 -39.91 -2.79
CA ALA A 26 4.94 -40.84 -2.85
C ALA A 26 6.25 -40.07 -2.63
N ALA A 27 7.01 -40.45 -1.59
CA ALA A 27 8.39 -40.04 -1.38
C ALA A 27 9.34 -41.02 -2.10
N VAL A 28 10.36 -40.49 -2.78
CA VAL A 28 11.44 -41.28 -3.42
C VAL A 28 12.73 -41.12 -2.63
N LEU A 29 13.33 -42.25 -2.25
CA LEU A 29 14.61 -42.43 -1.55
C LEU A 29 15.85 -42.30 -2.48
N ALA A 30 16.98 -41.89 -1.91
CA ALA A 30 18.34 -42.41 -2.20
C ALA A 30 19.26 -42.10 -0.99
N LEU A 31 19.56 -43.06 -0.10
CA LEU A 31 20.72 -43.99 -0.07
C LEU A 31 22.04 -43.41 0.48
N ALA A 32 22.38 -43.75 1.73
CA ALA A 32 23.67 -44.37 2.11
C ALA A 32 23.74 -44.61 3.64
N GLY A 33 24.02 -45.84 4.06
CA GLY A 33 24.49 -46.17 5.42
C GLY A 33 23.54 -47.04 6.26
N CYS A 34 23.46 -48.34 5.94
CA CYS A 34 22.93 -49.35 6.85
C CYS A 34 24.02 -49.77 7.84
N ASP A 35 23.82 -49.51 9.13
CA ASP A 35 23.91 -50.52 10.20
C ASP A 35 23.46 -49.90 11.53
N MET A 36 22.60 -50.60 12.25
CA MET A 36 21.83 -50.20 13.46
C MET A 36 20.49 -49.46 13.24
N ILE A 37 19.53 -50.08 12.55
CA ILE A 37 18.10 -49.83 12.85
C ILE A 37 17.34 -51.14 12.72
N ASN A 38 17.37 -51.97 13.75
CA ASN A 38 16.41 -53.05 13.91
C ASN A 38 15.76 -52.96 15.29
N GLU A 39 15.17 -51.80 15.59
CA GLU A 39 14.26 -51.63 16.73
C GLU A 39 13.36 -50.38 16.64
N VAL A 40 12.96 -49.93 15.45
CA VAL A 40 11.84 -48.96 15.33
C VAL A 40 11.03 -49.28 14.08
N SER A 41 10.33 -50.41 14.10
CA SER A 41 9.26 -50.67 13.13
C SER A 41 7.98 -50.94 13.90
N SER A 42 7.47 -49.92 14.61
CA SER A 42 6.17 -49.95 15.30
C SER A 42 5.64 -48.57 15.78
N SER A 43 6.04 -47.43 15.21
CA SER A 43 5.52 -46.13 15.72
C SER A 43 5.32 -45.01 14.69
N ALA A 44 5.16 -45.34 13.40
CA ALA A 44 4.91 -44.34 12.36
C ALA A 44 3.55 -44.56 11.67
N SER A 45 2.46 -44.54 12.43
CA SER A 45 1.08 -44.44 11.93
C SER A 45 0.14 -43.83 12.98
N GLN A 46 0.66 -42.94 13.83
CA GLN A 46 -0.19 -42.25 14.80
C GLN A 46 -0.59 -40.91 14.19
N GLU A 47 -1.83 -40.83 13.68
CA GLU A 47 -2.49 -39.53 13.52
C GLU A 47 -2.36 -38.79 14.86
N PRO A 48 -2.07 -37.48 14.86
CA PRO A 48 -2.03 -36.74 16.12
C PRO A 48 -3.37 -36.95 16.83
N ASP A 49 -3.33 -37.51 18.04
CA ASP A 49 -4.53 -37.73 18.84
C ASP A 49 -5.29 -36.39 18.92
N ALA A 50 -6.62 -36.46 18.93
CA ALA A 50 -7.50 -35.27 18.82
C ALA A 50 -7.10 -34.13 19.78
N ALA A 51 -6.58 -34.46 20.96
CA ALA A 51 -6.06 -33.49 21.93
C ALA A 51 -4.81 -32.73 21.44
N THR A 52 -3.88 -33.38 20.73
CA THR A 52 -2.71 -32.73 20.12
C THR A 52 -3.06 -31.90 18.89
N ALA A 53 -4.03 -32.33 18.08
CA ALA A 53 -4.55 -31.51 16.98
C ALA A 53 -5.29 -30.27 17.50
N GLU A 54 -6.07 -30.41 18.58
CA GLU A 54 -6.79 -29.31 19.22
C GLU A 54 -5.86 -28.31 19.90
N THR A 55 -4.77 -28.75 20.55
CA THR A 55 -3.77 -27.83 21.12
C THR A 55 -2.98 -27.09 20.05
N ALA A 56 -2.61 -27.74 18.95
CA ALA A 56 -1.96 -27.09 17.81
C ALA A 56 -2.86 -26.03 17.17
N ALA A 57 -4.13 -26.37 16.90
CA ALA A 57 -5.11 -25.43 16.36
C ALA A 57 -5.35 -24.22 17.29
N LYS A 58 -5.39 -24.45 18.62
CA LYS A 58 -5.50 -23.37 19.61
C LYS A 58 -4.25 -22.47 19.63
N ALA A 59 -3.06 -23.04 19.49
CA ALA A 59 -1.81 -22.28 19.43
C ALA A 59 -1.72 -21.43 18.15
N GLU A 60 -2.10 -21.98 17.01
CA GLU A 60 -2.19 -21.25 15.74
C GLU A 60 -3.24 -20.14 15.80
N ALA A 61 -4.42 -20.42 16.38
CA ALA A 61 -5.44 -19.41 16.59
C ALA A 61 -4.98 -18.28 17.53
N ALA A 62 -4.27 -18.61 18.61
CA ALA A 62 -3.71 -17.63 19.54
C ALA A 62 -2.60 -16.77 18.91
N SER A 63 -1.69 -17.39 18.14
CA SER A 63 -0.69 -16.68 17.34
C SER A 63 -1.36 -15.77 16.31
N GLY A 64 -2.39 -16.29 15.63
CA GLY A 64 -3.27 -15.56 14.74
C GLY A 64 -3.87 -14.32 15.40
N ALA A 65 -4.48 -14.46 16.57
CA ALA A 65 -5.08 -13.35 17.31
C ALA A 65 -4.03 -12.32 17.77
N MET A 66 -2.86 -12.77 18.25
CA MET A 66 -1.80 -11.88 18.71
C MET A 66 -1.27 -11.00 17.57
N THR A 67 -0.95 -11.58 16.41
CA THR A 67 -0.45 -10.79 15.30
C THR A 67 -1.55 -9.92 14.66
N GLN A 68 -2.82 -10.32 14.73
CA GLN A 68 -3.96 -9.45 14.35
C GLN A 68 -4.06 -8.22 15.26
N ALA A 69 -3.84 -8.40 16.57
CA ALA A 69 -3.78 -7.30 17.52
C ALA A 69 -2.59 -6.38 17.22
N MET A 70 -1.44 -6.93 16.81
CA MET A 70 -0.28 -6.13 16.39
C MET A 70 -0.55 -5.31 15.12
N ALA A 71 -1.15 -5.91 14.08
CA ALA A 71 -1.53 -5.17 12.88
C ALA A 71 -2.52 -4.03 13.19
N THR A 72 -3.45 -4.27 14.13
CA THR A 72 -4.41 -3.26 14.59
C THR A 72 -3.78 -2.19 15.46
N SER A 73 -2.76 -2.52 16.27
CA SER A 73 -2.07 -1.55 17.11
C SER A 73 -1.15 -0.62 16.32
N LEU A 74 -0.68 -1.06 15.14
CA LEU A 74 0.07 -0.21 14.21
C LEU A 74 -0.80 0.84 13.54
N TRP A 75 -2.12 0.63 13.45
CA TRP A 75 -3.03 1.63 12.90
C TRP A 75 -3.20 2.83 13.84
N VAL A 76 -2.78 3.99 13.36
CA VAL A 76 -3.02 5.25 14.06
C VAL A 76 -4.47 5.66 13.89
N GLN A 77 -5.21 5.66 15.00
CA GLN A 77 -6.64 5.95 14.99
C GLN A 77 -6.95 7.34 14.41
N PRO A 78 -8.05 7.50 13.67
CA PRO A 78 -8.49 8.77 13.12
C PRO A 78 -8.56 9.85 14.21
N GLY A 79 -8.14 11.07 13.87
CA GLY A 79 -8.14 12.20 14.80
C GLY A 79 -6.93 12.27 15.74
N ALA A 80 -6.13 11.21 15.87
CA ALA A 80 -4.85 11.29 16.58
C ALA A 80 -3.86 12.20 15.83
N ALA A 81 -3.06 12.97 16.57
CA ALA A 81 -1.97 13.74 15.99
C ALA A 81 -0.80 12.82 15.61
N VAL A 82 -0.17 13.10 14.47
CA VAL A 82 1.03 12.43 13.98
C VAL A 82 2.10 13.48 13.78
N ALA A 83 3.23 13.30 14.48
CA ALA A 83 4.34 14.26 14.50
C ALA A 83 3.89 15.72 14.70
N GLY A 84 2.98 15.93 15.67
CA GLY A 84 2.53 17.25 16.12
C GLY A 84 1.36 17.87 15.34
N VAL A 85 0.87 17.24 14.26
CA VAL A 85 -0.27 17.74 13.48
C VAL A 85 -1.34 16.68 13.24
N GLY A 86 -2.56 17.11 12.95
CA GLY A 86 -3.68 16.20 12.70
C GLY A 86 -3.55 15.44 11.38
N GLN A 87 -4.18 14.26 11.27
CA GLN A 87 -4.13 13.44 10.06
C GLN A 87 -4.72 14.15 8.83
N LEU A 88 -5.72 15.04 9.00
CA LEU A 88 -6.25 15.84 7.89
C LEU A 88 -5.14 16.64 7.20
N GLU A 89 -4.27 17.31 7.96
CA GLU A 89 -3.16 18.06 7.39
C GLU A 89 -2.18 17.16 6.63
N TRP A 90 -1.97 15.93 7.11
CA TRP A 90 -1.15 14.94 6.38
C TRP A 90 -1.77 14.51 5.04
N THR A 91 -3.10 14.40 4.96
CA THR A 91 -3.77 14.11 3.67
C THR A 91 -3.63 15.27 2.67
N GLU A 92 -3.63 16.51 3.14
CA GLU A 92 -3.38 17.69 2.29
C GLU A 92 -1.92 17.73 1.82
N ARG A 93 -0.98 17.41 2.71
CA ARG A 93 0.45 17.27 2.37
C ARG A 93 0.69 16.15 1.36
N TRP A 94 -0.07 15.05 1.42
CA TRP A 94 -0.01 13.98 0.44
C TRP A 94 -0.38 14.48 -0.96
N TRP A 95 -1.44 15.29 -1.10
CA TRP A 95 -1.81 15.90 -2.39
C TRP A 95 -0.72 16.82 -2.93
N LYS A 96 -0.10 17.61 -2.05
CA LYS A 96 1.06 18.45 -2.42
C LYS A 96 2.25 17.60 -2.88
N TRP A 97 2.51 16.47 -2.20
CA TRP A 97 3.55 15.51 -2.60
C TRP A 97 3.28 14.94 -3.99
N VAL A 98 2.05 14.52 -4.31
CA VAL A 98 1.67 14.10 -5.67
C VAL A 98 1.95 15.20 -6.70
N GLY A 99 1.64 16.45 -6.36
CA GLY A 99 1.92 17.61 -7.22
C GLY A 99 3.41 17.92 -7.45
N ARG A 100 4.34 17.22 -6.79
CA ARG A 100 5.79 17.35 -7.05
C ARG A 100 6.28 16.46 -8.19
N PHE A 101 5.46 15.51 -8.65
CA PHE A 101 5.81 14.63 -9.75
C PHE A 101 5.48 15.27 -11.10
N PRO A 102 6.37 15.14 -12.10
CA PRO A 102 6.05 15.57 -13.45
C PRO A 102 4.97 14.68 -14.08
N GLU A 103 4.29 15.21 -15.11
CA GLU A 103 3.35 14.42 -15.89
C GLU A 103 4.01 13.14 -16.45
N GLY A 104 3.23 12.06 -16.54
CA GLY A 104 3.73 10.74 -16.96
C GLY A 104 4.54 9.98 -15.92
N ARG A 105 4.94 10.62 -14.79
CA ARG A 105 5.62 9.95 -13.67
C ARG A 105 4.84 10.10 -12.35
N LEU A 106 3.53 10.12 -12.45
CA LEU A 106 2.65 10.24 -11.28
C LEU A 106 2.76 8.97 -10.41
N PRO A 107 2.85 9.09 -9.08
CA PRO A 107 3.18 7.96 -8.22
C PRO A 107 2.06 6.91 -8.17
N TYR A 108 0.80 7.28 -8.41
CA TYR A 108 -0.32 6.33 -8.52
C TYR A 108 -0.34 5.56 -9.87
N ARG A 109 0.50 5.95 -10.84
CA ARG A 109 0.76 5.21 -12.08
C ARG A 109 2.06 4.44 -12.07
N ASP A 110 2.80 4.49 -10.96
CA ASP A 110 3.99 3.67 -10.75
C ASP A 110 3.59 2.20 -10.67
N PRO A 111 4.04 1.32 -11.59
CA PRO A 111 3.64 -0.08 -11.58
C PRO A 111 4.43 -0.93 -10.56
N ASP A 112 5.66 -0.52 -10.23
CA ASP A 112 6.65 -1.37 -9.55
C ASP A 112 7.28 -0.75 -8.29
N GLY A 113 7.01 0.52 -8.01
CA GLY A 113 7.48 1.19 -6.79
C GLY A 113 8.78 1.97 -6.98
N ALA A 114 9.33 2.05 -8.20
CA ALA A 114 10.54 2.81 -8.50
C ALA A 114 10.45 4.30 -8.10
N LEU A 115 9.25 4.85 -7.94
CA LEU A 115 9.02 6.24 -7.53
C LEU A 115 8.78 6.42 -6.03
N CYS A 116 8.71 5.34 -5.24
CA CYS A 116 8.22 5.40 -3.86
C CYS A 116 9.09 6.25 -2.92
N ALA A 117 10.39 6.36 -3.18
CA ALA A 117 11.32 7.19 -2.40
C ALA A 117 11.48 8.62 -2.95
N THR A 118 10.79 8.96 -4.05
CA THR A 118 10.90 10.26 -4.68
C THR A 118 10.13 11.32 -3.90
N ALA A 119 10.75 12.49 -3.73
CA ALA A 119 10.15 13.67 -3.12
C ALA A 119 9.63 13.47 -1.67
N GLN A 120 10.16 12.48 -0.94
CA GLN A 120 9.82 12.21 0.45
C GLN A 120 10.53 13.18 1.40
N GLU A 121 9.84 13.62 2.46
CA GLU A 121 10.41 14.51 3.46
C GLU A 121 9.71 14.38 4.82
N GLY A 122 10.45 14.66 5.89
CA GLY A 122 9.88 14.72 7.23
C GLY A 122 9.54 13.35 7.84
N PRO A 123 8.61 13.31 8.82
CA PRO A 123 8.36 12.14 9.66
C PRO A 123 7.35 11.13 9.07
N VAL A 124 6.66 11.50 7.98
CA VAL A 124 5.65 10.66 7.32
C VAL A 124 6.16 10.32 5.92
N TRP A 125 6.19 9.04 5.60
CA TRP A 125 6.47 8.53 4.27
C TRP A 125 5.16 8.30 3.52
N PHE A 126 5.05 8.92 2.35
CA PHE A 126 3.83 8.82 1.54
C PHE A 126 3.90 7.63 0.58
N LEU A 127 2.87 6.79 0.58
CA LEU A 127 2.66 5.75 -0.43
C LEU A 127 1.48 6.14 -1.32
N ALA A 128 1.44 5.60 -2.54
CA ALA A 128 0.40 5.91 -3.50
C ALA A 128 -0.61 4.77 -3.66
N GLY A 129 -1.86 5.12 -3.93
CA GLY A 129 -2.86 4.17 -4.42
C GLY A 129 -2.67 3.85 -5.90
N THR A 130 -3.78 3.63 -6.61
CA THR A 130 -3.80 3.52 -8.08
C THR A 130 -4.91 4.42 -8.65
N ASP A 131 -4.93 4.64 -9.96
CA ASP A 131 -6.07 5.27 -10.65
C ASP A 131 -7.13 4.24 -11.13
N GLY A 132 -7.01 2.98 -10.67
CA GLY A 132 -7.91 1.88 -11.00
C GLY A 132 -7.79 1.35 -12.43
N GLN A 133 -6.81 1.80 -13.21
CA GLN A 133 -6.57 1.30 -14.58
C GLN A 133 -5.82 -0.04 -14.61
N SER A 134 -5.06 -0.35 -13.56
CA SER A 134 -4.32 -1.60 -13.43
C SER A 134 -4.04 -1.91 -11.97
N ASP A 135 -3.89 -3.20 -11.68
CA ASP A 135 -3.33 -3.66 -10.41
C ASP A 135 -1.84 -3.30 -10.33
N ALA A 136 -1.35 -2.96 -9.15
CA ALA A 136 0.05 -2.63 -8.92
C ALA A 136 0.68 -3.51 -7.84
N LYS A 137 1.92 -3.97 -8.06
CA LYS A 137 2.73 -4.67 -7.07
C LYS A 137 4.06 -3.98 -6.97
N ARG A 138 4.25 -3.24 -5.89
CA ARG A 138 5.35 -2.30 -5.73
C ARG A 138 6.33 -2.78 -4.69
N HIS A 139 7.62 -2.69 -4.97
CA HIS A 139 8.66 -2.79 -3.96
C HIS A 139 9.01 -1.39 -3.47
N CYS A 140 9.12 -1.20 -2.16
CA CYS A 140 9.55 0.07 -1.61
C CYS A 140 10.44 -0.12 -0.39
N ARG A 141 11.62 0.50 -0.42
CA ARG A 141 12.48 0.61 0.75
C ARG A 141 12.13 1.87 1.52
N ILE A 142 11.88 1.73 2.82
CA ILE A 142 11.47 2.80 3.71
C ILE A 142 12.43 2.92 4.89
N PRO A 143 12.85 4.14 5.27
CA PRO A 143 13.63 4.32 6.48
C PRO A 143 12.85 3.85 7.70
N ALA A 144 13.57 3.36 8.72
CA ALA A 144 13.02 3.18 10.06
C ALA A 144 12.39 4.49 10.57
N ASP A 145 11.50 4.37 11.56
CA ASP A 145 10.94 5.50 12.31
C ASP A 145 10.04 6.46 11.49
N LYS A 146 9.60 6.04 10.29
CA LYS A 146 8.63 6.79 9.48
C LYS A 146 7.22 6.26 9.71
N TYR A 147 6.29 7.17 10.01
CA TYR A 147 4.88 6.88 9.85
C TYR A 147 4.58 6.67 8.36
N LEU A 148 3.62 5.82 8.02
CA LEU A 148 3.20 5.62 6.64
C LEU A 148 1.80 6.18 6.44
N LEU A 149 1.61 7.02 5.42
CA LEU A 149 0.28 7.45 4.98
C LEU A 149 0.03 6.95 3.56
N VAL A 150 -1.08 6.22 3.39
CA VAL A 150 -1.51 5.67 2.11
C VAL A 150 -3.02 5.88 1.93
N PRO A 151 -3.49 6.34 0.76
CA PRO A 151 -4.90 6.35 0.47
C PRO A 151 -5.38 4.91 0.25
N VAL A 152 -6.46 4.53 0.94
CA VAL A 152 -7.25 3.34 0.60
C VAL A 152 -8.12 3.63 -0.62
N MET A 153 -8.76 4.79 -0.62
CA MET A 153 -9.50 5.38 -1.73
C MET A 153 -9.63 6.86 -1.45
N ASN A 154 -9.37 7.74 -2.41
CA ASN A 154 -9.46 9.19 -2.17
C ASN A 154 -9.84 9.95 -3.43
N ILE A 155 -10.30 11.18 -3.24
CA ILE A 155 -10.51 12.14 -4.31
C ILE A 155 -10.09 13.54 -3.86
N VAL A 156 -9.71 14.37 -4.82
CA VAL A 156 -9.56 15.82 -4.65
C VAL A 156 -10.39 16.53 -5.68
N GLU A 157 -11.06 17.58 -5.22
CA GLU A 157 -11.84 18.50 -6.01
C GLU A 157 -11.08 19.82 -6.08
N LEU A 158 -10.90 20.33 -7.30
CA LEU A 158 -10.06 21.50 -7.57
C LEU A 158 -10.91 22.64 -8.13
N SER A 159 -10.59 23.84 -7.69
CA SER A 159 -11.10 25.10 -8.20
C SER A 159 -9.94 26.00 -8.64
N GLY A 160 -10.21 26.86 -9.61
CA GLY A 160 -9.17 27.50 -10.41
C GLY A 160 -8.64 26.58 -11.50
N GLY A 161 -7.87 27.14 -12.42
CA GLY A 161 -7.39 26.48 -13.64
C GLY A 161 -7.91 27.17 -14.89
N ALA A 162 -7.13 27.13 -15.97
CA ALA A 162 -7.45 27.85 -17.20
C ALA A 162 -8.81 27.41 -17.78
N GLY A 163 -9.73 28.37 -17.95
CA GLY A 163 -11.00 28.16 -18.64
C GLY A 163 -12.12 27.48 -17.83
N LYS A 164 -11.94 27.26 -16.51
CA LYS A 164 -12.99 26.67 -15.65
C LYS A 164 -13.61 27.72 -14.72
N PRO A 165 -14.95 27.72 -14.52
CA PRO A 165 -15.58 28.54 -13.49
C PRO A 165 -14.99 28.25 -12.10
N ALA A 166 -14.78 29.29 -11.32
CA ALA A 166 -14.37 29.12 -9.92
C ALA A 166 -15.54 28.54 -9.11
N ARG A 167 -15.29 27.40 -8.46
CA ARG A 167 -16.19 26.77 -7.49
C ARG A 167 -15.83 27.20 -6.07
N GLY A 168 -16.85 27.35 -5.22
CA GLY A 168 -16.70 27.69 -3.81
C GLY A 168 -16.23 26.50 -2.97
N CYS A 169 -15.64 26.76 -1.80
CA CYS A 169 -15.08 25.71 -0.96
C CYS A 169 -16.11 24.67 -0.51
N GLU A 170 -17.30 25.12 -0.14
CA GLU A 170 -18.41 24.24 0.27
C GLU A 170 -18.82 23.29 -0.86
N GLU A 171 -18.88 23.79 -2.09
CA GLU A 171 -19.20 22.99 -3.28
C GLU A 171 -18.14 21.92 -3.54
N LEU A 172 -16.85 22.27 -3.45
CA LEU A 172 -15.75 21.30 -3.60
C LEU A 172 -15.85 20.18 -2.57
N ARG A 173 -16.09 20.54 -1.30
CA ARG A 173 -16.23 19.58 -0.20
C ARG A 173 -17.44 18.67 -0.40
N ALA A 174 -18.59 19.25 -0.77
CA ALA A 174 -19.80 18.48 -1.05
C ALA A 174 -19.61 17.52 -2.23
N SER A 175 -18.90 17.94 -3.28
CA SER A 175 -18.59 17.07 -4.43
C SER A 175 -17.70 15.91 -4.03
N ALA A 176 -16.60 16.17 -3.31
CA ALA A 176 -15.69 15.13 -2.84
C ALA A 176 -16.40 14.12 -1.92
N ALA A 177 -17.20 14.62 -0.97
CA ALA A 177 -17.96 13.78 -0.05
C ALA A 177 -18.98 12.91 -0.79
N LYS A 178 -19.70 13.48 -1.76
CA LYS A 178 -20.66 12.73 -2.58
C LYS A 178 -20.02 11.56 -3.31
N VAL A 179 -18.77 11.67 -3.76
CA VAL A 179 -18.06 10.54 -4.36
C VAL A 179 -17.70 9.51 -3.28
N MET A 180 -17.11 9.94 -2.16
CA MET A 180 -16.66 9.01 -1.11
C MET A 180 -17.79 8.29 -0.38
N ASP A 181 -19.01 8.84 -0.36
CA ASP A 181 -20.20 8.20 0.21
C ASP A 181 -20.55 6.85 -0.46
N HIS A 182 -20.01 6.61 -1.66
CA HIS A 182 -20.24 5.39 -2.43
C HIS A 182 -19.12 4.34 -2.32
N LEU A 183 -18.16 4.49 -1.40
CA LEU A 183 -17.22 3.40 -1.12
C LEU A 183 -18.00 2.20 -0.53
N SER A 184 -17.98 1.07 -1.23
CA SER A 184 -18.80 -0.09 -0.86
C SER A 184 -18.01 -1.29 -0.40
N ASN A 185 -16.85 -1.53 -1.02
CA ASN A 185 -15.99 -2.66 -0.71
C ASN A 185 -14.60 -2.13 -0.41
N SER A 186 -14.05 -2.53 0.73
CA SER A 186 -12.68 -2.20 1.07
C SER A 186 -12.05 -3.29 1.92
N LEU A 187 -10.78 -3.53 1.67
CA LEU A 187 -9.94 -4.48 2.37
C LEU A 187 -8.55 -3.87 2.50
N VAL A 188 -8.04 -3.86 3.73
CA VAL A 188 -6.68 -3.41 4.05
C VAL A 188 -6.02 -4.51 4.84
N LEU A 189 -4.94 -5.07 4.30
CA LEU A 189 -4.16 -6.11 4.94
C LEU A 189 -2.73 -5.64 5.17
N LEU A 190 -2.22 -5.81 6.39
CA LEU A 190 -0.79 -5.71 6.71
C LEU A 190 -0.32 -7.10 7.15
N ASP A 191 0.67 -7.66 6.46
CA ASP A 191 1.19 -9.01 6.68
C ASP A 191 0.09 -10.07 6.68
N GLY A 192 -0.86 -9.91 5.76
CA GLY A 192 -2.02 -10.81 5.60
C GLY A 192 -3.15 -10.59 6.61
N ARG A 193 -3.10 -9.53 7.42
CA ARG A 193 -4.02 -9.31 8.56
C ARG A 193 -4.80 -8.04 8.40
N MET A 194 -6.08 -8.09 8.71
CA MET A 194 -6.96 -6.94 8.54
C MET A 194 -6.50 -5.78 9.42
N VAL A 195 -6.35 -4.59 8.85
CA VAL A 195 -6.01 -3.41 9.62
C VAL A 195 -7.26 -2.59 9.82
N GLY A 196 -7.79 -2.59 11.04
CA GLY A 196 -8.94 -1.76 11.40
C GLY A 196 -10.21 -2.03 10.60
N ALA A 197 -11.17 -1.10 10.73
CA ALA A 197 -12.36 -1.06 9.90
C ALA A 197 -12.26 0.17 9.00
N THR A 198 -12.35 -0.02 7.68
CA THR A 198 -12.19 1.08 6.72
C THR A 198 -13.22 2.19 6.95
N ALA A 199 -14.42 1.90 7.44
CA ALA A 199 -15.39 2.93 7.82
C ALA A 199 -14.82 3.99 8.79
N GLY A 200 -13.91 3.61 9.68
CA GLY A 200 -13.22 4.54 10.58
C GLY A 200 -12.16 5.39 9.88
N MET A 201 -11.62 4.96 8.75
CA MET A 201 -10.48 5.59 8.07
C MET A 201 -10.84 6.86 7.27
N ARG A 202 -12.10 7.30 7.28
CA ARG A 202 -12.52 8.45 6.47
C ARG A 202 -11.99 9.76 7.05
N ILE A 203 -11.29 10.52 6.21
CA ILE A 203 -10.76 11.85 6.50
C ILE A 203 -11.25 12.78 5.40
N ALA A 204 -12.17 13.67 5.77
CA ALA A 204 -12.73 14.68 4.90
C ALA A 204 -12.18 16.07 5.27
N SER A 205 -11.93 16.89 4.25
CA SER A 205 -11.59 18.30 4.42
C SER A 205 -12.62 19.05 5.27
N ASN A 206 -12.16 19.71 6.34
CA ASN A 206 -12.97 20.60 7.16
C ASN A 206 -12.94 22.07 6.68
N GLY A 207 -12.09 22.36 5.69
CA GLY A 207 -11.91 23.61 4.97
C GLY A 207 -11.15 23.32 3.67
N CYS A 208 -10.91 24.34 2.84
CA CYS A 208 -10.14 24.15 1.62
C CYS A 208 -8.68 24.51 1.82
N PHE A 209 -7.82 23.89 1.03
CA PHE A 209 -6.37 24.06 1.08
C PHE A 209 -5.82 24.48 -0.29
N ASP A 210 -4.61 25.04 -0.28
CA ASP A 210 -3.85 25.29 -1.50
C ASP A 210 -3.25 23.95 -2.00
N PRO A 211 -3.64 23.44 -3.19
CA PRO A 211 -3.11 22.19 -3.73
C PRO A 211 -1.64 22.27 -4.19
N GLY A 212 -1.05 23.47 -4.20
CA GLY A 212 0.26 23.72 -4.79
C GLY A 212 0.19 23.83 -6.31
N ARG A 213 1.34 24.14 -6.93
CA ARG A 213 1.41 24.55 -8.33
C ARG A 213 1.42 23.41 -9.35
N GLY A 214 1.80 22.20 -8.95
CA GLY A 214 2.04 21.10 -9.90
C GLY A 214 0.95 20.03 -9.95
N LEU A 215 -0.07 20.12 -9.08
CA LEU A 215 -1.13 19.12 -9.06
C LEU A 215 -2.00 19.22 -10.34
N PHE A 216 -2.03 18.13 -11.13
CA PHE A 216 -2.78 17.99 -12.40
C PHE A 216 -2.62 19.14 -13.41
N GLY A 217 -1.37 19.56 -13.68
CA GLY A 217 -1.09 20.61 -14.66
C GLY A 217 -1.19 22.04 -14.11
N GLY A 218 -1.56 22.20 -12.84
CA GLY A 218 -1.45 23.45 -12.11
C GLY A 218 -2.53 24.49 -12.42
N GLY A 219 -2.32 25.71 -11.89
CA GLY A 219 -3.26 26.83 -12.04
C GLY A 219 -4.48 26.76 -11.11
N HIS A 220 -4.56 25.73 -10.26
CA HIS A 220 -5.55 25.62 -9.20
C HIS A 220 -5.13 26.43 -7.97
N ASN A 221 -6.08 27.09 -7.34
CA ASN A 221 -5.83 27.93 -6.17
C ASN A 221 -6.57 27.43 -4.92
N VAL A 222 -7.56 26.56 -5.08
CA VAL A 222 -8.36 26.03 -3.96
C VAL A 222 -8.68 24.56 -4.22
N ALA A 223 -8.50 23.72 -3.19
CA ALA A 223 -8.81 22.30 -3.22
C ALA A 223 -9.59 21.87 -1.97
N ALA A 224 -10.42 20.85 -2.12
CA ALA A 224 -10.95 20.07 -1.02
C ALA A 224 -10.83 18.59 -1.36
N SER A 225 -10.59 17.75 -0.35
CA SER A 225 -10.50 16.31 -0.54
C SER A 225 -11.37 15.55 0.44
N ASP A 226 -11.76 14.36 0.04
CA ASP A 226 -12.35 13.35 0.92
C ASP A 226 -11.72 12.01 0.54
N GLY A 227 -11.55 11.13 1.52
CA GLY A 227 -10.99 9.83 1.27
C GLY A 227 -10.92 8.98 2.51
N TYR A 228 -10.69 7.71 2.28
CA TYR A 228 -10.33 6.71 3.27
C TYR A 228 -8.82 6.56 3.25
N TRP A 229 -8.19 6.79 4.40
CA TRP A 229 -6.74 6.87 4.53
C TRP A 229 -6.25 5.98 5.64
N LEU A 230 -5.21 5.21 5.36
CA LEU A 230 -4.52 4.43 6.37
C LEU A 230 -3.27 5.19 6.81
N MET A 231 -3.22 5.50 8.11
CA MET A 231 -2.03 5.99 8.78
C MET A 231 -1.46 4.88 9.67
N LEU A 232 -0.22 4.48 9.44
CA LEU A 232 0.48 3.49 10.24
C LEU A 232 1.59 4.14 11.07
N SER A 233 1.72 3.71 12.32
CA SER A 233 2.92 3.93 13.12
C SER A 233 4.14 3.32 12.40
N PRO A 234 5.36 3.77 12.73
CA PRO A 234 6.57 3.16 12.17
C PRO A 234 6.54 1.64 12.27
N LEU A 235 6.69 1.00 11.13
CA LEU A 235 6.74 -0.46 11.05
C LEU A 235 8.06 -0.94 11.68
N PRO A 236 8.08 -2.13 12.30
CA PRO A 236 9.31 -2.76 12.71
C PRO A 236 10.28 -2.92 11.53
N PRO A 237 11.61 -2.92 11.76
CA PRO A 237 12.59 -3.25 10.72
C PRO A 237 12.33 -4.63 10.11
N GLY A 238 12.48 -4.75 8.79
CA GLY A 238 12.27 -6.00 8.06
C GLY A 238 11.29 -5.88 6.88
N LYS A 239 10.79 -7.02 6.43
CA LYS A 239 9.88 -7.10 5.28
C LYS A 239 8.44 -7.13 5.75
N HIS A 240 7.62 -6.28 5.14
CA HIS A 240 6.18 -6.22 5.37
C HIS A 240 5.42 -6.22 4.04
N VAL A 241 4.21 -6.75 4.04
CA VAL A 241 3.31 -6.71 2.88
C VAL A 241 2.06 -5.92 3.23
N LEU A 242 1.86 -4.80 2.55
CA LEU A 242 0.63 -4.02 2.62
C LEU A 242 -0.19 -4.30 1.36
N ALA A 243 -1.39 -4.84 1.50
CA ALA A 243 -2.32 -5.06 0.39
C ALA A 243 -3.62 -4.28 0.61
N ILE A 244 -4.05 -3.55 -0.41
CA ILE A 244 -5.24 -2.69 -0.36
C ILE A 244 -6.10 -2.96 -1.59
N SER A 245 -7.37 -3.25 -1.34
CA SER A 245 -8.41 -3.29 -2.36
C SER A 245 -9.55 -2.38 -1.95
N ALA A 246 -10.04 -1.54 -2.84
CA ALA A 246 -11.15 -0.63 -2.56
C ALA A 246 -11.93 -0.30 -3.84
N GLY A 247 -13.25 -0.23 -3.76
CA GLY A 247 -14.08 0.07 -4.93
C GLY A 247 -15.39 0.78 -4.58
N TYR A 248 -15.86 1.58 -5.53
CA TYR A 248 -17.17 2.23 -5.43
C TYR A 248 -18.31 1.27 -5.79
N ASP A 249 -19.50 1.50 -5.23
CA ASP A 249 -20.72 0.85 -5.67
C ASP A 249 -21.13 1.25 -7.08
N ASP A 250 -22.22 0.64 -7.56
CA ASP A 250 -22.79 0.93 -8.86
C ASP A 250 -23.80 2.08 -8.90
N LYS A 251 -24.05 2.72 -7.76
CA LYS A 251 -25.01 3.82 -7.63
C LYS A 251 -24.32 5.17 -7.62
N GLY A 252 -23.01 5.17 -7.37
CA GLY A 252 -22.18 6.35 -7.27
C GLY A 252 -21.84 7.03 -8.59
N PRO A 253 -21.32 8.26 -8.51
CA PRO A 253 -20.96 9.08 -9.66
C PRO A 253 -19.72 8.58 -10.40
N LEU A 254 -18.89 7.76 -9.76
CA LEU A 254 -17.65 7.23 -10.32
C LEU A 254 -17.61 5.71 -10.20
N ARG A 255 -16.96 5.06 -11.17
CA ARG A 255 -16.63 3.64 -11.14
C ARG A 255 -15.12 3.51 -11.07
N SER A 256 -14.63 2.88 -10.00
CA SER A 256 -13.22 2.58 -9.84
C SER A 256 -13.07 1.38 -8.90
N LEU A 257 -12.10 0.55 -9.21
CA LEU A 257 -11.61 -0.51 -8.34
C LEU A 257 -10.09 -0.32 -8.27
N GLN A 258 -9.59 -0.09 -7.08
CA GLN A 258 -8.17 -0.11 -6.81
C GLN A 258 -7.83 -1.46 -6.20
N ASN A 259 -6.77 -2.09 -6.70
CA ASN A 259 -6.17 -3.27 -6.11
C ASN A 259 -4.66 -3.14 -6.22
N PHE A 260 -3.98 -2.97 -5.10
CA PHE A 260 -2.54 -2.80 -5.11
C PHE A 260 -1.88 -3.36 -3.87
N GLN A 261 -0.60 -3.70 -4.03
CA GLN A 261 0.23 -4.24 -2.98
C GLN A 261 1.57 -3.51 -2.94
N TYR A 262 2.07 -3.30 -1.73
CA TYR A 262 3.46 -2.93 -1.46
C TYR A 262 4.17 -4.07 -0.73
N GLU A 263 5.33 -4.45 -1.23
CA GLU A 263 6.39 -5.13 -0.47
C GLU A 263 7.29 -4.03 0.12
N LEU A 264 7.15 -3.80 1.42
CA LEU A 264 7.87 -2.79 2.16
C LEU A 264 9.10 -3.42 2.79
N GLU A 265 10.27 -2.85 2.51
CA GLU A 265 11.52 -3.18 3.20
C GLU A 265 11.89 -2.03 4.13
N VAL A 266 11.67 -2.22 5.44
CA VAL A 266 11.98 -1.24 6.47
C VAL A 266 13.43 -1.42 6.89
N ASP A 267 14.23 -0.36 6.73
CA ASP A 267 15.63 -0.36 7.16
C ASP A 267 15.77 -0.54 8.68
N ALA A 268 16.95 -0.94 9.14
CA ALA A 268 17.27 -0.97 10.57
C ALA A 268 17.41 0.47 11.14
N PRO A 269 17.10 0.69 12.43
CA PRO A 269 17.29 1.99 13.06
C PRO A 269 18.77 2.39 12.96
N GLY A 270 19.04 3.62 12.51
CA GLY A 270 20.40 4.13 12.34
C GLY A 270 21.13 3.75 11.05
N ALA A 271 20.48 3.04 10.11
CA ALA A 271 21.09 2.71 8.82
C ALA A 271 21.24 3.92 7.86
N ALA A 272 20.57 5.05 8.14
CA ALA A 272 20.59 6.24 7.28
C ALA A 272 21.53 7.34 7.83
N ALA A 273 22.84 7.12 7.75
CA ALA A 273 23.87 8.18 7.78
C ALA A 273 25.23 7.73 7.18
N GLY A 274 25.23 6.83 6.20
CA GLY A 274 26.49 6.23 5.72
C GLY A 274 26.42 5.68 4.30
N ALA A 275 26.05 6.51 3.33
CA ALA A 275 26.32 6.26 1.92
C ALA A 275 26.46 7.59 1.17
N ASP A 276 27.41 8.42 1.61
CA ASP A 276 28.10 9.32 0.69
C ASP A 276 29.57 8.89 0.69
N SER A 277 30.04 8.45 -0.48
CA SER A 277 31.36 7.89 -0.69
C SER A 277 32.41 8.99 -0.55
N GLY A 278 33.05 9.04 0.62
CA GLY A 278 34.32 9.73 0.81
C GLY A 278 35.41 9.04 -0.01
N ALA A 279 35.68 9.55 -1.20
CA ALA A 279 37.00 9.48 -1.82
C ALA A 279 37.65 10.86 -1.71
N GLY A 280 38.04 11.21 -0.48
CA GLY A 280 38.97 12.30 -0.22
C GLY A 280 40.38 11.73 -0.18
N ALA A 281 41.18 12.02 -1.19
CA ALA A 281 42.64 11.94 -1.11
C ALA A 281 43.21 13.24 -1.66
N ASP A 282 43.49 14.18 -0.76
CA ASP A 282 44.57 15.14 -0.92
C ASP A 282 45.05 15.51 0.48
N PRO A 283 46.37 15.53 0.75
CA PRO A 283 47.04 16.82 0.63
C PRO A 283 48.54 16.74 0.26
N SER A 284 49.02 17.64 -0.60
CA SER A 284 50.33 18.30 -0.39
C SER A 284 50.56 19.55 -1.25
N THR A 285 50.61 20.70 -0.57
CA THR A 285 51.54 21.84 -0.74
C THR A 285 51.70 22.58 -2.08
N ASP A 286 51.19 23.81 -2.10
CA ASP A 286 51.70 25.02 -2.82
C ASP A 286 53.05 25.48 -2.18
N PRO A 287 53.97 26.31 -2.75
CA PRO A 287 53.71 27.56 -3.49
C PRO A 287 54.60 27.90 -4.71
N GLY A 288 54.04 28.59 -5.70
CA GLY A 288 54.78 29.14 -6.84
C GLY A 288 54.22 30.47 -7.37
N ALA A 289 54.84 31.57 -6.95
CA ALA A 289 54.52 32.95 -7.28
C ALA A 289 54.59 33.30 -8.79
N GLY A 290 53.72 34.21 -9.24
CA GLY A 290 53.83 34.87 -10.55
C GLY A 290 52.76 35.94 -10.78
N ALA A 291 53.16 37.21 -10.62
CA ALA A 291 52.34 38.42 -10.71
C ALA A 291 51.78 38.72 -12.14
N PRO A 292 50.91 39.75 -12.31
CA PRO A 292 49.95 39.86 -13.40
C PRO A 292 50.46 40.63 -14.62
N LYS A 293 49.80 40.47 -15.78
CA LYS A 293 49.89 41.46 -16.85
C LYS A 293 48.60 41.60 -17.65
N ALA A 294 48.34 42.86 -17.96
CA ALA A 294 47.14 43.44 -18.47
C ALA A 294 46.98 43.33 -20.01
N THR A 295 45.86 43.89 -20.46
CA THR A 295 45.58 44.51 -21.76
C THR A 295 45.20 43.62 -22.95
N GLY A 296 44.03 43.94 -23.51
CA GLY A 296 43.97 44.34 -24.92
C GLY A 296 43.32 43.33 -25.88
N SER A 297 42.10 43.66 -26.30
CA SER A 297 41.50 43.36 -27.62
C SER A 297 42.47 43.75 -28.78
N PRO A 298 42.21 43.41 -30.08
CA PRO A 298 40.90 43.13 -30.69
C PRO A 298 40.84 41.98 -31.73
N GLY A 299 39.60 41.66 -32.11
CA GLY A 299 39.21 40.85 -33.27
C GLY A 299 37.70 40.75 -33.33
#